data_AF-A0A0Q7EYW1-F1
#
_entry.id   AF-A0A0Q7EYW1-F1
#
_cell.length_a   1.000
_cell.length_b   1.000
_cell.length_c   1.000
_cell.angle_alpha   90.00
_cell.angle_beta   90.00
_cell.angle_gamma   90.00
#
_symmetry.space_group_name_H-M   'P 1'
#
loop_
_entity.id
_entity.type
_entity.pdbx_description
1 polymer ?
#
loop_
_entity_poly.entity_id
_entity_poly.type
_entity_poly.pdbx_seq_one_letter_code
_entity_poly.pdbx_strand_id
1 'polypeptide(L)' 'MLNPKFGYVGRRAGAKLRVEAIHYYRCPACRQLVDKRDLAAVYHHEGSGHLPLPVEESARLDRIGTMLDALLTERDQS' A
#
# COMPACT_ATOMS: atom_id res chain seq x y z
N MET A 1 -37.00 29.77 11.46
CA MET A 1 -36.03 29.31 12.47
C MET A 1 -35.62 27.88 12.11
N LEU A 2 -34.35 27.63 11.79
CA LEU A 2 -33.83 26.29 11.47
C LEU A 2 -33.25 25.61 12.73
N ASN A 3 -33.43 24.29 12.83
CA ASN A 3 -33.07 23.47 13.99
C ASN A 3 -31.53 23.40 14.23
N PRO A 4 -31.03 23.51 15.47
CA PRO A 4 -29.60 23.71 15.78
C PRO A 4 -28.72 22.44 15.84
N LYS A 5 -29.20 21.26 15.40
CA LYS A 5 -28.46 19.99 15.55
C LYS A 5 -27.59 19.58 14.35
N PHE A 6 -27.68 20.29 13.23
CA PHE A 6 -26.85 20.02 12.06
C PHE A 6 -25.89 21.19 11.86
N GLY A 7 -24.62 20.96 12.22
CA GLY A 7 -23.56 21.96 12.19
C GLY A 7 -23.40 22.60 10.82
N TYR A 8 -22.93 23.85 10.82
CA TYR A 8 -22.62 24.61 9.62
C TYR A 8 -21.66 23.83 8.71
N VAL A 9 -22.11 23.45 7.51
CA VAL A 9 -21.23 22.88 6.48
C VAL A 9 -20.53 24.05 5.78
N GLY A 10 -19.29 24.31 6.17
CA GLY A 10 -18.44 25.31 5.51
C GLY A 10 -18.23 24.98 4.03
N ARG A 11 -18.05 26.01 3.19
CA ARG A 11 -17.64 25.82 1.80
C ARG A 11 -16.24 25.19 1.78
N ARG A 12 -16.07 24.07 1.08
CA ARG A 12 -14.77 23.41 0.94
C ARG A 12 -13.76 24.39 0.32
N ALA A 13 -12.72 24.72 1.07
CA ALA A 13 -11.57 25.47 0.55
C ALA A 13 -10.59 24.48 -0.08
N GLY A 14 -10.15 24.76 -1.32
CA GLY A 14 -9.19 23.92 -2.05
C GLY A 14 -9.68 23.49 -3.43
N ALA A 15 -8.78 22.85 -4.17
CA ALA A 15 -9.09 22.35 -5.51
C ALA A 15 -10.14 21.23 -5.48
N LYS A 16 -10.76 20.98 -6.65
CA LYS A 16 -11.62 19.80 -6.86
C LYS A 16 -10.86 18.54 -6.46
N LEU A 17 -11.58 17.59 -5.84
CA LEU A 17 -11.06 16.25 -5.59
C LEU A 17 -10.53 15.68 -6.91
N ARG A 18 -9.25 15.37 -6.95
CA ARG A 18 -8.67 14.62 -8.07
C ARG A 18 -8.95 13.14 -7.87
N VAL A 19 -9.02 12.39 -8.95
CA VAL A 19 -9.20 10.94 -8.91
C VAL A 19 -7.92 10.31 -8.36
N GLU A 20 -8.00 9.45 -7.35
CA GLU A 20 -6.82 8.83 -6.70
C GLU A 20 -5.86 8.15 -7.70
N ALA A 21 -6.39 7.62 -8.81
CA ALA A 21 -5.62 6.95 -9.86
C ALA A 21 -4.44 7.77 -10.41
N ILE A 22 -4.47 9.11 -10.32
CA ILE A 22 -3.37 9.96 -10.82
C ILE A 22 -2.06 9.79 -10.04
N HIS A 23 -2.17 9.33 -8.79
CA HIS A 23 -1.04 9.13 -7.90
C HIS A 23 -0.28 7.84 -8.18
N TYR A 24 -0.79 7.00 -9.09
CA TYR A 24 -0.15 5.74 -9.44
C TYR A 24 0.55 5.82 -10.81
N TYR A 25 1.60 5.03 -10.98
CA TYR A 25 2.15 4.67 -12.29
C TYR A 25 2.41 3.16 -12.36
N ARG A 26 2.46 2.62 -13.58
CA ARG A 26 2.78 1.21 -13.78
C ARG A 26 4.28 1.06 -13.99
N CYS A 27 4.96 0.30 -13.13
CA CYS A 27 6.38 0.01 -13.31
C CYS A 27 6.60 -0.68 -14.67
N PRO A 28 7.56 -0.23 -15.51
CA PRO A 28 7.85 -0.86 -16.79
C PRO A 28 8.49 -2.24 -16.65
N ALA A 29 9.23 -2.50 -15.57
CA ALA A 29 9.94 -3.76 -15.34
C ALA A 29 9.03 -4.87 -14.80
N CYS A 30 8.29 -4.62 -13.72
CA CYS A 30 7.49 -5.66 -13.04
C CYS A 30 5.97 -5.50 -13.23
N ARG A 31 5.52 -4.44 -13.90
CA ARG A 31 4.10 -4.12 -14.18
C ARG A 31 3.22 -3.84 -12.95
N GLN A 32 3.80 -3.75 -11.76
CA GLN A 32 3.12 -3.35 -10.53
C GLN A 32 2.68 -1.87 -10.57
N LEU A 33 1.55 -1.55 -9.93
CA LEU A 33 1.12 -0.17 -9.70
C LEU A 33 1.90 0.39 -8.50
N VAL A 34 2.62 1.48 -8.72
CA VAL A 34 3.46 2.15 -7.73
C VAL A 34 2.81 3.48 -7.37
N ASP A 35 2.63 3.75 -6.08
CA ASP A 35 2.18 5.05 -5.58
C ASP A 35 3.36 6.04 -5.59
N LYS A 36 3.22 7.14 -6.34
CA LYS A 36 4.23 8.21 -6.45
C LYS A 36 4.48 8.93 -5.12
N ARG A 37 3.56 8.81 -4.16
CA ARG A 37 3.66 9.42 -2.83
C ARG A 37 4.47 8.55 -1.87
N ASP A 38 4.56 7.25 -2.14
CA ASP A 38 5.37 6.33 -1.36
C ASP A 38 6.81 6.30 -1.91
N LEU A 39 7.68 7.09 -1.27
CA LEU A 39 9.08 7.19 -1.67
C LEU A 39 9.81 5.85 -1.62
N ALA A 40 9.51 4.98 -0.64
CA ALA A 40 10.15 3.67 -0.55
C ALA A 40 9.77 2.79 -1.75
N ALA A 41 8.50 2.80 -2.14
CA ALA A 41 8.06 2.12 -3.34
C ALA A 41 8.69 2.72 -4.61
N VAL A 42 8.80 4.04 -4.71
CA VAL A 42 9.45 4.70 -5.85
C VAL A 42 10.92 4.29 -5.98
N TYR A 43 11.69 4.35 -4.89
CA TYR A 43 13.11 3.97 -4.89
C TYR A 43 13.34 2.51 -5.24
N HIS A 44 12.52 1.59 -4.73
CA HIS A 44 12.59 0.16 -5.08
C HIS A 44 12.40 -0.08 -6.58
N HIS A 45 11.56 0.74 -7.23
CA HIS A 45 11.21 0.62 -8.65
C HIS A 45 12.04 1.48 -9.60
N GLU A 46 13.06 2.19 -9.10
CA GLU A 46 13.96 3.00 -9.93
C GLU A 46 14.94 2.12 -10.74
N GLY A 47 15.38 1.00 -10.17
CA GLY A 47 16.29 0.04 -10.82
C GLY A 47 15.58 -1.01 -11.70
N SER A 48 16.34 -1.71 -12.54
CA SER A 48 15.87 -2.93 -13.22
C SER A 48 16.20 -4.18 -12.39
N GLY A 49 15.35 -5.22 -12.45
CA GLY A 49 15.62 -6.52 -11.80
C GLY A 49 15.07 -6.70 -10.38
N HIS A 50 14.28 -5.74 -9.89
CA HIS A 50 13.56 -5.89 -8.64
C HIS A 50 12.35 -6.82 -8.79
N LEU A 51 11.97 -7.50 -7.70
CA LEU A 51 10.70 -8.22 -7.61
C LEU A 51 9.56 -7.26 -7.26
N PRO A 52 8.30 -7.57 -7.63
CA PRO A 52 7.14 -6.84 -7.13
C PRO A 52 7.13 -6.80 -5.59
N LEU A 53 6.80 -5.64 -5.02
CA LEU A 53 6.58 -5.54 -3.58
C LEU A 53 5.32 -6.34 -3.19
N PRO A 54 5.33 -7.03 -2.04
CA PRO A 54 4.16 -7.72 -1.57
C PRO A 54 3.04 -6.72 -1.25
N VAL A 55 1.81 -7.07 -1.63
CA VAL A 55 0.61 -6.36 -1.18
C VAL A 55 0.30 -6.75 0.26
N GLU A 56 -0.40 -5.93 1.03
CA GLU A 56 -0.60 -6.17 2.48
C GLU A 56 -1.03 -7.61 2.84
N GLU A 57 -1.97 -8.18 2.08
CA GLU A 57 -2.40 -9.55 2.31
C GLU A 57 -1.31 -10.57 1.95
N SER A 58 -0.57 -10.38 0.86
CA SER A 58 0.55 -11.26 0.54
C SER A 58 1.68 -11.12 1.55
N ALA A 59 1.99 -9.90 2.00
CA ALA A 59 2.97 -9.64 3.05
C ALA A 59 2.59 -10.30 4.37
N ARG A 60 1.30 -10.35 4.70
CA ARG A 60 0.78 -11.09 5.86
C ARG A 60 1.02 -12.58 5.73
N LEU A 61 0.68 -13.16 4.58
CA LEU A 61 0.85 -14.59 4.31
C LEU A 61 2.34 -14.99 4.29
N ASP A 62 3.20 -14.18 3.69
CA ASP A 62 4.65 -14.41 3.67
C ASP A 62 5.23 -14.47 5.09
N ARG A 63 4.83 -13.53 5.96
CA ARG A 63 5.22 -13.53 7.38
C ARG A 63 4.74 -14.78 8.11
N ILE A 64 3.49 -15.20 7.89
CA ILE A 64 2.96 -16.43 8.48
C ILE A 64 3.76 -17.64 8.00
N GLY A 65 4.08 -17.71 6.71
CA GLY A 65 4.93 -18.76 6.13
C GLY A 65 6.27 -18.84 6.85
N THR A 66 6.97 -17.71 6.98
CA THR A 66 8.27 -17.69 7.69
C THR A 66 8.17 -18.14 9.16
N MET A 67 7.07 -17.83 9.84
CA MET A 67 6.84 -18.29 11.21
C MET A 67 6.57 -19.79 11.27
N LEU A 68 5.78 -20.32 10.34
CA LEU A 68 5.50 -21.75 10.24
C LEU A 68 6.77 -22.53 9.95
N ASP A 69 7.61 -22.06 9.02
CA ASP A 69 8.89 -22.70 8.69
C ASP A 69 9.81 -22.77 9.91
N ALA A 70 9.87 -21.72 10.71
CA ALA A 70 10.64 -21.71 11.95
C ALA A 70 10.10 -22.75 12.95
N LEU A 71 8.79 -22.79 13.18
CA LEU A 71 8.15 -23.75 14.09
C LEU A 71 8.33 -25.21 13.64
N LEU A 72 8.26 -25.45 12.34
CA LEU A 72 8.50 -26.78 11.77
C LEU A 72 9.96 -27.18 11.94
N THR A 73 10.89 -26.25 11.73
CA THR A 73 12.32 -26.49 11.94
C THR A 73 12.64 -26.82 13.40
N GLU A 74 12.01 -26.13 14.37
CA GLU A 74 12.16 -26.43 15.80
C GLU A 74 11.62 -27.81 16.17
N ARG A 75 10.50 -28.22 15.56
CA ARG A 75 9.90 -29.53 15.77
C ARG A 75 10.77 -30.66 15.22
N ASP A 76 11.40 -30.46 14.06
CA ASP A 76 12.27 -31.46 13.43
C ASP A 76 13.58 -31.69 14.21
N GLN A 77 13.94 -30.76 15.11
CA GLN A 77 15.11 -30.85 15.99
C GLN A 77 14.82 -31.48 17.37
N SER A 78 13.56 -31.85 17.64
CA SER A 78 13.09 -32.44 18.91
C SER A 78 12.79 -33.93 18.78
#